data_AF-A0A8H8D9X9-F1
#
_entry.id   AF-A0A8H8D9X9-F1
#
_cell.length_a   1.000
_cell.length_b   1.000
_cell.length_c   1.000
_cell.angle_alpha   90.00
_cell.angle_beta   90.00
_cell.angle_gamma   90.00
#
_symmetry.space_group_name_H-M   'P 1'
#
loop_
_entity.id
_entity.type
_entity.pdbx_description
1 polymer ?
#
loop_
_entity_poly.entity_id
_entity_poly.type
_entity_poly.pdbx_seq_one_letter_code
_entity_poly.pdbx_strand_id
1 'polypeptide(L)'
;MYLIPALISPDLFTYIQTNFRVILLSQQFCQVKPQQCEVLLDRDFGDPNVLYRQAFHHYDLIYVVNKYIWQWDNLIAESILSSPVRYALLKLCNLRGVEIDQECWEIMQETIHIILAIINTSIFHVLMGILVSRMWMFFVVGVVLTVLEPWEKLAGPMWDLLQSANNVF
;
A
#
# COMPACT_ATOMS: atom_id res chain seq x y z
N MET A 1 -25.21 -4.21 -19.64
CA MET A 1 -24.23 -5.22 -19.20
C MET A 1 -22.84 -4.91 -19.82
N TYR A 2 -22.27 -3.72 -19.54
CA TYR A 2 -21.03 -3.23 -20.17
C TYR A 2 -20.04 -2.53 -19.20
N LEU A 3 -20.33 -2.52 -17.89
CA LEU A 3 -19.50 -1.81 -16.90
C LEU A 3 -18.28 -2.62 -16.42
N ILE A 4 -18.32 -3.95 -16.52
CA ILE A 4 -17.26 -4.85 -16.03
C ILE A 4 -15.99 -4.82 -16.91
N PRO A 5 -16.06 -4.77 -18.25
CA PRO A 5 -14.85 -4.76 -19.09
C PRO A 5 -14.06 -3.44 -19.05
N ALA A 6 -14.73 -2.32 -18.75
CA ALA A 6 -14.08 -1.00 -18.69
C ALA A 6 -13.27 -0.80 -17.39
N LEU A 7 -13.67 -1.46 -16.29
CA LEU A 7 -12.97 -1.40 -15.01
C LEU A 7 -11.72 -2.30 -14.96
N ILE A 8 -11.56 -3.23 -15.91
CA ILE A 8 -10.47 -4.20 -15.97
C ILE A 8 -9.87 -4.18 -17.39
N SER A 9 -9.49 -2.99 -17.87
CA SER A 9 -8.71 -2.92 -19.10
C SER A 9 -7.26 -3.36 -18.84
N PRO A 10 -6.61 -4.04 -19.80
CA PRO A 10 -5.19 -4.43 -19.68
C PRO A 10 -4.26 -3.24 -19.39
N ASP A 11 -4.61 -2.06 -19.91
CA ASP A 11 -3.85 -0.82 -19.71
C ASP A 11 -3.94 -0.33 -18.26
N LEU A 12 -5.14 -0.36 -17.66
CA LEU A 12 -5.33 0.00 -16.26
C LEU A 12 -4.57 -0.97 -15.34
N PHE A 13 -4.61 -2.26 -15.64
CA PHE A 13 -3.88 -3.26 -14.87
C PHE A 13 -2.36 -3.05 -14.94
N THR A 14 -1.82 -2.81 -16.14
CA THR A 14 -0.40 -2.52 -16.34
C THR A 14 0.02 -1.22 -15.64
N TYR A 15 -0.83 -0.20 -15.70
CA TYR A 15 -0.63 1.06 -14.98
C TYR A 15 -0.56 0.84 -13.46
N ILE A 16 -1.50 0.07 -12.89
CA ILE A 16 -1.51 -0.24 -11.45
C ILE A 16 -0.26 -1.04 -11.07
N GLN A 17 0.10 -2.08 -11.83
CA GLN A 17 1.29 -2.89 -11.55
C GLN A 17 2.60 -2.11 -11.62
N THR A 18 2.66 -1.09 -12.47
CA THR A 18 3.87 -0.27 -12.65
C THR A 18 3.96 0.79 -11.55
N ASN A 19 2.85 1.47 -11.25
CA ASN A 19 2.83 2.67 -10.39
C ASN A 19 2.45 2.41 -8.92
N PHE A 20 1.80 1.28 -8.63
CA PHE A 20 1.48 0.86 -7.27
C PHE A 20 2.49 -0.20 -6.82
N ARG A 21 3.69 0.28 -6.46
CA ARG A 21 4.80 -0.55 -5.96
C ARG A 21 5.20 -0.15 -4.55
N VAL A 22 5.64 -1.15 -3.79
CA VAL A 22 6.21 -1.02 -2.45
C VAL A 22 7.36 -2.01 -2.35
N ILE A 23 8.59 -1.50 -2.37
CA ILE A 23 9.80 -2.33 -2.42
C ILE A 23 10.86 -1.69 -1.52
N LEU A 24 11.45 -2.50 -0.65
CA LEU A 24 12.63 -2.14 0.12
C LEU A 24 13.85 -2.89 -0.45
N LEU A 25 14.80 -2.14 -1.00
CA LEU A 25 16.03 -2.67 -1.61
C LEU A 25 17.21 -2.41 -0.67
N SER A 26 18.15 -3.35 -0.58
CA SER A 26 19.44 -3.06 0.03
C SER A 26 20.43 -2.56 -1.02
N GLN A 27 21.33 -1.66 -0.64
CA GLN A 27 22.38 -1.21 -1.55
C GLN A 27 23.30 -2.36 -1.99
N GLN A 28 23.53 -3.34 -1.10
CA GLN A 28 24.25 -4.58 -1.43
C GLN A 28 23.55 -5.38 -2.55
N PHE A 29 22.21 -5.46 -2.53
CA PHE A 29 21.47 -6.07 -3.63
C PHE A 29 21.73 -5.36 -4.96
N CYS A 30 21.78 -4.02 -4.94
CA CYS A 30 22.07 -3.22 -6.12
C CYS A 30 23.51 -3.40 -6.62
N GLN A 31 24.48 -3.66 -5.73
CA GLN A 31 25.85 -3.99 -6.11
C GLN A 31 25.94 -5.36 -6.80
N VAL A 32 25.16 -6.34 -6.34
CA VAL A 32 25.16 -7.71 -6.91
C VAL A 32 24.36 -7.78 -8.21
N LYS A 33 23.27 -7.01 -8.33
CA LYS A 33 22.37 -7.00 -9.50
C LYS A 33 22.09 -5.57 -9.99
N PRO A 34 23.08 -4.88 -10.57
CA PRO A 34 22.98 -3.48 -10.96
C PRO A 34 21.87 -3.24 -11.98
N GLN A 35 21.76 -4.08 -13.03
CA GLN A 35 20.75 -3.91 -14.07
C GLN A 35 19.30 -3.97 -13.56
N GLN A 36 19.03 -4.83 -12.55
CA GLN A 36 17.67 -4.93 -11.98
C GLN A 36 17.36 -3.74 -11.07
N CYS A 37 18.38 -3.26 -10.35
CA CYS A 37 18.23 -2.11 -9.47
C CYS A 37 18.13 -0.80 -10.27
N GLU A 38 18.89 -0.64 -11.36
CA GLU A 38 18.80 0.51 -12.27
C GLU A 38 17.39 0.68 -12.81
N VAL A 39 16.74 -0.39 -13.29
CA VAL A 39 15.35 -0.30 -13.77
C VAL A 39 14.38 0.13 -12.66
N LEU A 40 14.56 -0.35 -11.43
CA LEU A 40 13.68 0.01 -10.31
C LEU A 40 13.94 1.43 -9.77
N LEU A 41 15.18 1.92 -9.89
CA LEU A 41 15.61 3.25 -9.45
C LEU A 41 15.54 4.30 -10.56
N ASP A 42 15.37 3.90 -11.81
CA ASP A 42 15.23 4.79 -12.95
C ASP A 42 14.05 5.74 -12.72
N ARG A 43 14.28 7.03 -12.93
CA ARG A 43 13.26 8.07 -12.77
C ARG A 43 12.15 7.94 -13.81
N ASP A 44 12.46 7.37 -14.97
CA ASP A 44 11.52 7.15 -16.06
C ASP A 44 10.73 5.84 -15.91
N PHE A 45 11.08 5.01 -14.90
CA PHE A 45 10.32 3.82 -14.58
C PHE A 45 9.07 4.17 -13.76
N GLY A 46 7.92 4.10 -14.44
CA GLY A 46 6.62 4.50 -13.90
C GLY A 46 6.41 6.02 -13.89
N ASP A 47 5.32 6.48 -13.27
CA ASP A 47 5.00 7.90 -13.14
C ASP A 47 5.83 8.50 -11.98
N PRO A 48 6.74 9.45 -12.26
CA PRO A 48 7.60 10.08 -11.25
C PRO A 48 6.82 10.89 -10.21
N ASN A 49 5.57 11.29 -10.52
CA ASN A 49 4.71 12.00 -9.56
C ASN A 49 4.04 11.05 -8.56
N VAL A 50 4.09 9.75 -8.84
CA VAL A 50 3.39 8.71 -8.09
C VAL A 50 4.36 7.76 -7.40
N LEU A 51 5.54 7.50 -7.95
CA LEU A 51 6.56 6.64 -7.33
C LEU A 51 7.67 7.45 -6.66
N TYR A 52 7.68 7.44 -5.33
CA TYR A 52 8.74 8.02 -4.51
C TYR A 52 9.86 7.03 -4.27
N ARG A 53 11.09 7.55 -4.23
CA ARG A 53 12.31 6.78 -3.96
C ARG A 53 13.05 7.50 -2.84
N GLN A 54 13.07 6.89 -1.65
CA GLN A 54 13.76 7.41 -0.48
C GLN A 54 14.97 6.53 -0.18
N ALA A 55 16.16 7.10 -0.23
CA ALA A 55 17.36 6.46 0.33
C ALA A 55 17.44 6.82 1.82
N PHE A 56 17.73 5.83 2.67
CA PHE A 56 18.01 6.09 4.09
C PHE A 56 19.49 6.46 4.23
N HIS A 57 19.79 7.47 5.04
CA HIS A 57 21.16 7.97 5.19
C HIS A 57 21.98 7.09 6.12
N HIS A 58 21.37 6.57 7.18
CA HIS A 58 22.05 5.76 8.21
C HIS A 58 21.93 4.25 7.94
N TYR A 59 21.14 3.87 6.95
CA TYR A 59 20.91 2.48 6.57
C TYR A 59 21.13 2.30 5.07
N ASP A 60 21.84 1.23 4.68
CA ASP A 60 22.08 0.86 3.28
C ASP A 60 20.82 0.32 2.58
N LEU A 61 19.74 1.08 2.64
CA LEU A 61 18.40 0.73 2.18
C LEU A 61 17.81 1.83 1.31
N ILE A 62 17.07 1.43 0.29
CA ILE A 62 16.32 2.30 -0.61
C ILE A 62 14.88 1.83 -0.66
N TYR A 63 13.96 2.72 -0.34
CA TYR A 63 12.53 2.45 -0.34
C TYR A 63 11.89 3.06 -1.58
N VAL A 64 11.34 2.21 -2.44
CA VAL A 64 10.57 2.59 -3.63
C VAL A 64 9.10 2.35 -3.33
N VAL A 65 8.32 3.42 -3.27
CA VAL A 65 6.97 3.37 -2.73
C VAL A 65 6.02 4.30 -3.48
N ASN A 66 4.76 3.90 -3.57
CA ASN A 66 3.70 4.78 -4.06
C ASN A 66 3.51 6.00 -3.11
N LYS A 67 3.32 7.19 -3.69
CA LYS A 67 3.15 8.46 -2.99
C LYS A 67 2.11 8.41 -1.88
N TYR A 68 0.98 7.75 -2.11
CA TYR A 68 -0.08 7.70 -1.11
C TYR A 68 0.36 6.88 0.10
N ILE A 69 1.06 5.77 -0.11
CA ILE A 69 1.62 4.95 0.97
C ILE A 69 2.71 5.74 1.70
N TRP A 70 3.57 6.47 0.99
CA TRP A 70 4.55 7.35 1.62
C TRP A 70 3.91 8.43 2.49
N GLN A 71 2.82 9.06 2.03
CA GLN A 71 2.07 10.03 2.84
C GLN A 71 1.51 9.39 4.10
N TRP A 72 0.95 8.18 4.00
CA TRP A 72 0.50 7.40 5.15
C TRP A 72 1.64 7.07 6.11
N ASP A 73 2.80 6.66 5.60
CA ASP A 73 3.98 6.35 6.41
C ASP A 73 4.45 7.57 7.20
N ASN A 74 4.49 8.75 6.57
CA ASN A 74 4.85 10.00 7.26
C ASN A 74 3.84 10.35 8.36
N LEU A 75 2.54 10.23 8.10
CA LEU A 75 1.51 10.51 9.11
C LEU A 75 1.62 9.57 10.32
N ILE A 76 1.90 8.28 10.08
CA ILE A 76 2.11 7.30 11.14
C ILE A 76 3.40 7.62 11.90
N ALA A 77 4.50 7.92 11.20
CA ALA A 77 5.77 8.27 11.81
C ALA A 77 5.67 9.53 12.70
N GLU A 78 5.00 10.58 12.21
CA GLU A 78 4.72 11.80 12.98
C GLU A 78 3.84 11.53 14.21
N SER A 79 2.91 10.58 14.11
CA SER A 79 2.06 10.19 15.24
C SER A 79 2.85 9.43 16.30
N ILE A 80 3.71 8.48 15.88
CA ILE A 80 4.58 7.71 16.78
C ILE A 80 5.60 8.64 17.45
N LEU A 81 6.20 9.56 16.69
CA LEU A 81 7.20 10.51 17.16
C LEU A 81 6.63 11.89 17.48
N SER A 82 5.37 11.93 17.90
CA SER A 82 4.71 13.17 18.26
C SER A 82 5.43 13.89 19.40
N SER A 83 5.24 15.21 19.50
CA SER A 83 5.87 16.05 20.52
C SER A 83 5.76 15.51 21.97
N PRO A 84 4.62 14.93 22.40
CA PRO A 84 4.52 14.31 23.72
C PRO A 84 5.43 13.09 23.89
N VAL A 85 5.55 12.25 22.86
CA VAL A 85 6.46 11.09 22.87
C VAL A 85 7.90 11.54 22.90
N ARG A 86 8.27 12.54 22.09
CA ARG A 86 9.60 13.14 22.12
C ARG A 86 9.95 13.64 23.53
N TYR A 87 9.04 14.37 24.17
CA TYR A 87 9.25 14.85 25.54
C TYR A 87 9.39 13.70 26.55
N ALA A 88 8.57 12.66 26.44
CA ALA A 88 8.65 11.48 27.31
C ALA A 88 9.99 10.74 27.16
N LEU A 89 10.46 10.56 25.91
CA LEU A 89 11.75 9.92 25.61
C LEU A 89 12.92 10.72 26.16
N LEU A 90 12.94 12.04 25.94
CA LEU A 90 13.97 12.93 26.50
C LEU A 90 14.01 12.83 28.03
N LYS A 91 12.85 12.82 28.69
CA LYS A 91 12.77 12.70 30.15
C LYS A 91 13.30 11.35 30.64
N LEU A 92 12.97 10.25 29.95
CA LEU A 92 13.46 8.91 30.28
C LEU A 92 14.97 8.77 30.07
N CYS A 93 15.52 9.33 28.99
CA CYS A 93 16.95 9.30 28.72
C CYS A 93 17.73 10.15 29.71
N ASN A 94 17.23 11.34 30.06
CA ASN A 94 17.83 12.19 31.11
C ASN A 94 17.88 11.48 32.47
N LEU A 95 16.84 10.71 32.84
CA LEU A 95 16.84 9.90 34.07
C LEU A 95 17.89 8.78 34.05
N ARG A 96 18.31 8.33 32.86
CA ARG A 96 19.36 7.32 32.67
C ARG A 96 20.73 7.92 32.37
N GLY A 97 20.85 9.25 32.35
CA GLY A 97 22.09 9.97 32.02
C GLY A 97 22.52 9.83 30.55
N VAL A 98 21.57 9.55 29.64
CA VAL A 98 21.82 9.46 28.20
C VAL A 98 21.36 10.77 27.55
N GLU A 99 22.24 11.46 26.85
CA GLU A 99 21.86 12.60 26.00
C GLU A 99 21.34 12.08 24.66
N ILE A 100 20.15 12.54 24.25
CA ILE A 100 19.63 12.33 22.89
C ILE A 100 20.03 13.56 22.08
N ASP A 101 21.01 13.38 21.21
CA ASP A 101 21.37 14.40 20.23
C ASP A 101 20.46 14.34 18.99
N GLN A 102 20.70 15.26 18.06
CA GLN A 102 19.94 15.36 16.82
C GLN A 102 20.14 14.12 15.93
N GLU A 103 21.35 13.56 15.91
CA GLU A 103 21.69 12.36 15.11
C GLU A 103 20.91 11.14 15.60
N CYS A 104 20.84 10.90 16.91
CA CYS A 104 20.04 9.82 17.49
C CYS A 104 18.54 9.95 17.13
N TRP A 105 18.03 11.18 17.09
CA TRP A 105 16.66 11.44 16.69
C TRP A 105 16.41 11.11 15.21
N GLU A 106 17.32 11.49 14.32
CA GLU A 106 17.26 11.18 12.89
C GLU A 106 17.34 9.67 12.63
N ILE A 107 18.24 8.96 13.32
CA ILE A 107 18.33 7.50 13.27
C ILE A 107 17.01 6.86 13.70
N MET A 108 16.37 7.35 14.76
CA MET A 108 15.09 6.82 15.23
C MET A 108 13.96 7.08 14.22
N GLN A 109 13.94 8.26 13.60
CA GLN A 109 13.02 8.58 12.51
C GLN A 109 13.19 7.63 11.32
N GLU A 110 14.43 7.43 10.86
CA GLU A 110 14.72 6.49 9.76
C GLU A 110 14.34 5.05 10.14
N THR A 111 14.62 4.63 11.39
CA THR A 111 14.26 3.30 11.89
C THR A 111 12.75 3.04 11.78
N ILE A 112 11.93 4.01 12.18
CA ILE A 112 10.46 3.88 12.08
C ILE A 112 10.02 3.77 10.63
N HIS A 113 10.57 4.58 9.73
CA HIS A 113 10.26 4.50 8.30
C HIS A 113 10.69 3.15 7.71
N ILE A 114 11.81 2.58 8.14
CA ILE A 114 12.24 1.25 7.71
C ILE A 114 11.28 0.17 8.22
N ILE A 115 10.84 0.24 9.48
CA ILE A 115 9.84 -0.69 10.02
C ILE A 115 8.54 -0.61 9.22
N LEU A 116 8.06 0.60 8.92
CA LEU A 116 6.87 0.80 8.09
C LEU A 116 7.09 0.26 6.67
N ALA A 117 8.25 0.52 6.06
CA ALA A 117 8.60 -0.01 4.75
C ALA A 117 8.59 -1.55 4.71
N ILE A 118 9.10 -2.21 5.75
CA ILE A 118 9.07 -3.69 5.88
C ILE A 118 7.62 -4.17 5.96
N ILE A 119 6.80 -3.54 6.80
CA ILE A 119 5.39 -3.91 6.98
C ILE A 119 4.64 -3.74 5.66
N ASN A 120 4.75 -2.58 5.01
CA ASN A 120 4.06 -2.29 3.77
C ASN A 120 4.51 -3.20 2.63
N THR A 121 5.83 -3.45 2.51
CA THR A 121 6.36 -4.39 1.52
C THR A 121 5.80 -5.80 1.74
N SER A 122 5.71 -6.24 3.01
CA SER A 122 5.15 -7.54 3.37
C SER A 122 3.66 -7.63 3.03
N ILE A 123 2.88 -6.62 3.42
CA ILE A 123 1.45 -6.53 3.11
C ILE A 123 1.24 -6.53 1.60
N PHE A 124 2.00 -5.72 0.87
CA PHE A 124 1.93 -5.64 -0.58
C PHE A 124 2.20 -6.99 -1.25
N HIS A 125 3.25 -7.69 -0.84
CA HIS A 125 3.54 -9.03 -1.36
C HIS A 125 2.45 -10.05 -1.03
N VAL A 126 1.87 -10.01 0.17
CA VAL A 126 0.75 -10.87 0.55
C VAL A 126 -0.49 -10.57 -0.31
N LEU A 127 -0.86 -9.29 -0.45
CA LEU A 127 -2.00 -8.86 -1.27
C LEU A 127 -1.82 -9.24 -2.73
N MET A 128 -0.65 -8.99 -3.31
CA MET A 128 -0.35 -9.38 -4.69
C MET A 128 -0.36 -10.90 -4.87
N GLY A 129 0.18 -11.66 -3.89
CA GLY A 129 0.11 -13.11 -3.89
C GLY A 129 -1.33 -13.63 -3.84
N ILE A 130 -2.19 -12.99 -3.05
CA ILE A 130 -3.63 -13.28 -2.98
C ILE A 130 -4.32 -12.96 -4.32
N LEU A 131 -4.08 -11.77 -4.87
CA LEU A 131 -4.70 -11.32 -6.13
C LEU A 131 -4.34 -12.21 -7.33
N VAL A 132 -3.08 -12.68 -7.39
CA VAL A 132 -2.61 -13.55 -8.47
C VAL A 132 -2.99 -15.02 -8.22
N SER A 133 -3.42 -15.39 -7.01
CA SER A 133 -3.82 -16.75 -6.69
C SER A 133 -5.11 -17.14 -7.43
N ARG A 134 -5.01 -18.21 -8.23
CA ARG A 134 -6.15 -18.80 -8.95
C ARG A 134 -7.30 -19.20 -8.01
N MET A 135 -6.99 -19.60 -6.77
CA MET A 135 -8.02 -19.93 -5.77
C MET A 135 -8.87 -18.72 -5.37
N TRP A 136 -8.29 -17.51 -5.39
CA TRP A 136 -9.02 -16.30 -5.02
C TRP A 136 -10.06 -15.92 -6.09
N MET A 137 -9.73 -16.11 -7.37
CA MET A 137 -10.70 -15.98 -8.45
C MET A 137 -11.88 -16.94 -8.28
N PHE A 138 -11.63 -18.21 -7.91
CA PHE A 138 -12.71 -19.16 -7.63
C PHE A 138 -13.53 -18.76 -6.39
N PHE A 139 -12.89 -18.23 -5.35
CA PHE A 139 -13.58 -17.73 -4.17
C PHE A 139 -14.48 -16.54 -4.50
N VAL A 140 -13.99 -15.53 -5.23
CA VAL A 140 -14.79 -14.37 -5.65
C VAL A 140 -15.93 -14.78 -6.54
N VAL A 141 -15.68 -15.59 -7.57
CA VAL A 141 -16.73 -16.09 -8.46
C VAL A 141 -17.76 -16.87 -7.64
N GLY A 142 -17.32 -17.71 -6.70
CA GLY A 142 -18.19 -18.44 -5.79
C GLY A 142 -19.06 -17.53 -4.92
N VAL A 143 -18.47 -16.50 -4.28
CA VAL A 143 -19.20 -15.51 -3.48
C VAL A 143 -20.16 -14.71 -4.34
N VAL A 144 -19.72 -14.24 -5.50
CA VAL A 144 -20.54 -13.48 -6.45
C VAL A 144 -21.73 -14.30 -6.91
N LEU A 145 -21.54 -15.57 -7.26
CA LEU A 145 -22.64 -16.47 -7.64
C LEU A 145 -23.59 -16.73 -6.45
N THR A 146 -23.04 -17.01 -5.26
CA THR A 146 -23.83 -17.31 -4.06
C THR A 146 -24.65 -16.10 -3.59
N VAL A 147 -24.14 -14.88 -3.80
CA VAL A 147 -24.83 -13.64 -3.43
C VAL A 147 -25.79 -13.21 -4.54
N LEU A 148 -25.39 -13.24 -5.82
CA LEU A 148 -26.25 -12.81 -6.93
C LEU A 148 -27.48 -13.69 -7.10
N GLU A 149 -27.38 -15.01 -6.94
CA GLU A 149 -28.49 -15.92 -7.21
C GLU A 149 -29.72 -15.68 -6.29
N PRO A 150 -29.56 -15.45 -4.96
CA PRO A 150 -30.65 -14.98 -4.11
C PRO A 150 -31.16 -13.58 -4.46
N TRP A 151 -30.28 -12.64 -4.82
CA TRP A 151 -30.69 -11.27 -5.18
C TRP A 151 -31.49 -11.24 -6.49
N GLU A 152 -31.13 -12.07 -7.47
CA GLU A 152 -31.90 -12.25 -8.72
C GLU A 152 -33.31 -12.77 -8.43
N LYS A 153 -33.44 -13.74 -7.53
CA LYS A 153 -34.74 -14.29 -7.09
C LYS A 153 -35.59 -13.26 -6.32
N LEU A 154 -34.98 -12.28 -5.67
CA LEU A 154 -35.67 -11.19 -4.96
C LEU A 154 -36.01 -10.01 -5.88
N ALA A 155 -35.20 -9.76 -6.91
CA ALA A 155 -35.38 -8.64 -7.83
C ALA A 155 -36.69 -8.72 -8.63
N GLY A 156 -37.08 -9.92 -9.08
CA GLY A 156 -38.34 -10.15 -9.79
C GLY A 156 -39.58 -9.73 -8.97
N PRO A 157 -39.81 -10.33 -7.78
CA PRO A 157 -40.91 -9.95 -6.91
C PRO A 157 -40.90 -8.47 -6.50
N MET A 158 -39.73 -7.87 -6.27
CA MET A 158 -39.61 -6.45 -5.97
C MET A 158 -40.00 -5.57 -7.16
N TRP A 159 -39.62 -5.96 -8.38
CA TRP A 159 -39.99 -5.26 -9.60
C TRP A 159 -41.51 -5.35 -9.86
N ASP A 160 -42.11 -6.50 -9.63
CA ASP A 160 -43.57 -6.69 -9.74
C ASP A 160 -44.34 -5.87 -8.69
N LEU A 161 -43.82 -5.77 -7.46
CA LEU A 161 -44.34 -4.88 -6.42
C LEU A 161 -44.22 -3.39 -6.81
N LEU A 162 -43.11 -2.99 -7.43
CA LEU A 162 -42.92 -1.62 -7.89
C LEU A 162 -43.82 -1.28 -9.09
N GLN A 163 -43.99 -2.21 -10.03
CA GLN A 163 -44.93 -2.04 -11.15
C GLN A 163 -46.39 -2.00 -10.69
N SER A 164 -46.77 -2.86 -9.73
CA SER A 164 -48.11 -2.83 -9.16
C SER A 164 -48.37 -1.57 -8.34
N ALA A 165 -47.38 -1.05 -7.61
CA ALA A 165 -47.49 0.23 -6.91
C ALA A 165 -47.63 1.43 -7.88
N ASN A 166 -47.00 1.39 -9.06
CA ASN A 166 -47.16 2.40 -10.11
C ASN A 166 -48.49 2.32 -10.86
N ASN A 167 -49.19 1.18 -10.81
CA ASN A 167 -50.51 0.99 -11.46
C ASN A 167 -51.70 1.28 -10.52
N VAL A 168 -51.44 1.72 -9.29
CA VAL A 168 -52.47 2.04 -8.27
C VAL A 168 -52.71 3.56 -8.15
N PHE A 169 -52.13 4.38 -9.03
CA PHE A 169 -52.49 5.78 -9.24
C PHE A 169 -52.79 6.08 -10.71
#